data_AF-A0A3L8E382-F1
#
_entry.id   AF-A0A3L8E382-F1
#
_cell.length_a   1.000
_cell.length_b   1.000
_cell.length_c   1.000
_cell.angle_alpha   90.00
_cell.angle_beta   90.00
_cell.angle_gamma   90.00
#
_symmetry.space_group_name_H-M   'P 1'
#
loop_
_entity.id
_entity.type
_entity.pdbx_description
1 polymer ?
#
loop_
_entity_poly.entity_id
_entity_poly.type
_entity_poly.pdbx_seq_one_letter_code
_entity_poly.pdbx_strand_id
1 'polypeptide(L)'
;MRKDKLLDDELLTITRRMLLTNPDIYTLWNIRREAFESNERSDGTTGDKETKECSEQELTQEYECRSEEDYKQLLENELSLTESCLKENPKSYSAWHQRCWVMERMPEPDWNRELSLCAKCLNLDERNFHCWDYRKFVVGKAGISDREEFEFSSTKILNNFSNYSSWHYRSRILSRMFGSTGLEEIPILDEVYREGESFRNYLI
;
A
#
# COMPACT_ATOMS: atom_id res chain seq x y z
N MET A 1 12.63 -26.04 -23.84
CA MET A 1 13.11 -24.89 -23.07
C MET A 1 12.25 -23.67 -23.42
N ARG A 2 11.38 -23.29 -22.48
CA ARG A 2 10.57 -22.06 -22.32
C ARG A 2 10.81 -20.92 -23.34
N LYS A 3 9.89 -20.67 -24.28
CA LYS A 3 9.80 -19.36 -24.97
C LYS A 3 8.98 -18.37 -24.15
N ASP A 4 7.85 -18.79 -23.61
CA ASP A 4 6.92 -17.87 -22.92
C ASP A 4 7.44 -17.41 -21.55
N LYS A 5 7.96 -18.32 -20.70
CA LYS A 5 8.58 -17.90 -19.43
C LYS A 5 9.85 -17.05 -19.60
N LEU A 6 10.63 -17.32 -20.67
CA LEU A 6 11.81 -16.50 -20.98
C LEU A 6 11.37 -15.11 -21.45
N LEU A 7 10.26 -15.04 -22.19
CA LEU A 7 9.61 -13.80 -22.57
C LEU A 7 9.08 -13.05 -21.34
N ASP A 8 8.49 -13.72 -20.36
CA ASP A 8 8.01 -13.09 -19.12
C ASP A 8 9.15 -12.46 -18.30
N ASP A 9 10.24 -13.19 -18.08
CA ASP A 9 11.40 -12.67 -17.34
C ASP A 9 12.08 -11.51 -18.10
N GLU A 10 12.13 -11.57 -19.44
CA GLU A 10 12.62 -10.49 -20.30
C GLU A 10 11.70 -9.26 -20.26
N LEU A 11 10.38 -9.47 -20.32
CA LEU A 11 9.37 -8.40 -20.20
C LEU A 11 9.46 -7.72 -18.84
N LEU A 12 9.59 -8.48 -17.73
CA LEU A 12 9.82 -7.92 -16.41
C LEU A 12 11.13 -7.11 -16.36
N THR A 13 12.18 -7.53 -17.07
CA THR A 13 13.44 -6.78 -17.12
C THR A 13 13.32 -5.49 -17.91
N ILE A 14 12.69 -5.52 -19.09
CA ILE A 14 12.51 -4.35 -19.97
C ILE A 14 11.58 -3.32 -19.30
N THR A 15 10.40 -3.77 -18.84
CA THR A 15 9.42 -2.87 -18.21
C THR A 15 9.98 -2.23 -16.93
N ARG A 16 10.84 -2.93 -16.17
CA ARG A 16 11.55 -2.35 -15.01
C ARG A 16 12.35 -1.11 -15.41
N ARG A 17 13.15 -1.19 -16.47
CA ARG A 17 13.99 -0.08 -16.94
C ARG A 17 13.15 1.12 -17.38
N MET A 18 12.05 0.86 -18.07
CA MET A 18 11.11 1.90 -18.52
C MET A 18 10.42 2.59 -17.34
N LEU A 19 9.96 1.81 -16.35
CA LEU A 19 9.29 2.34 -15.16
C LEU A 19 10.18 3.15 -14.24
N LEU A 20 11.47 2.77 -14.14
CA LEU A 20 12.46 3.59 -13.43
C LEU A 20 12.67 4.96 -14.09
N THR A 21 12.32 5.12 -15.38
CA THR A 21 12.36 6.41 -16.07
C THR A 21 11.03 7.15 -15.95
N ASN A 22 9.91 6.44 -16.08
CA ASN A 22 8.56 7.02 -15.92
C ASN A 22 7.62 6.01 -15.25
N PRO A 23 7.33 6.17 -13.95
CA PRO A 23 6.50 5.24 -13.21
C PRO A 23 4.99 5.42 -13.48
N ASP A 24 4.57 6.46 -14.20
CA ASP A 24 3.14 6.72 -14.47
C ASP A 24 2.59 6.01 -15.71
N ILE A 25 3.43 5.24 -16.41
CA ILE A 25 2.96 4.43 -17.55
C ILE A 25 2.20 3.20 -17.02
N TYR A 26 0.91 3.38 -16.75
CA TYR A 26 0.03 2.38 -16.15
C TYR A 26 0.04 1.03 -16.90
N THR A 27 0.07 1.06 -18.24
CA THR A 27 0.11 -0.15 -19.07
C THR A 27 1.31 -1.04 -18.77
N LEU A 28 2.48 -0.48 -18.42
CA LEU A 28 3.64 -1.29 -18.07
C LEU A 28 3.41 -2.04 -16.76
N TRP A 29 2.73 -1.43 -15.78
CA TRP A 29 2.35 -2.13 -14.56
C TRP A 29 1.31 -3.23 -14.83
N ASN A 30 0.39 -3.04 -15.78
CA ASN A 30 -0.53 -4.11 -16.20
C ASN A 30 0.22 -5.30 -16.76
N ILE A 31 1.14 -5.06 -17.72
CA ILE A 31 1.99 -6.11 -18.32
C ILE A 31 2.76 -6.87 -17.24
N ARG A 32 3.31 -6.15 -16.25
CA ARG A 32 3.98 -6.80 -15.13
C ARG A 32 3.03 -7.70 -14.37
N ARG A 33 1.86 -7.22 -13.94
CA ARG A 33 0.89 -8.06 -13.21
C ARG A 33 0.46 -9.29 -14.00
N GLU A 34 0.24 -9.16 -15.31
CA GLU A 34 -0.06 -10.30 -16.19
C GLU A 34 1.08 -11.33 -16.21
N ALA A 35 2.34 -10.89 -16.24
CA ALA A 35 3.50 -11.78 -16.15
C ALA A 35 3.58 -12.48 -14.77
N PHE A 36 3.16 -11.83 -13.68
CA PHE A 36 3.06 -12.49 -12.37
C PHE A 36 1.91 -13.51 -12.32
N GLU A 37 0.72 -13.15 -12.80
CA GLU A 37 -0.47 -14.03 -12.77
C GLU A 37 -0.29 -15.28 -13.65
N SER A 38 0.42 -15.15 -14.77
CA SER A 38 0.83 -16.30 -15.59
C SER A 38 1.70 -17.30 -14.83
N ASN A 39 2.41 -16.85 -13.79
CA ASN A 39 3.18 -17.72 -12.89
C ASN A 39 2.32 -18.32 -11.76
N GLU A 40 1.20 -17.71 -11.37
CA GLU A 40 0.28 -18.25 -10.33
C GLU A 40 -0.61 -19.38 -10.89
N ARG A 41 -1.05 -19.28 -12.14
CA ARG A 41 -1.99 -20.25 -12.75
C ARG A 41 -1.42 -21.65 -12.99
N SER A 42 -0.12 -21.86 -12.82
CA SER A 42 0.47 -23.20 -12.90
C SER A 42 0.21 -24.07 -11.66
N ASP A 43 -0.39 -23.53 -10.59
CA ASP A 43 -0.61 -24.24 -9.32
C ASP A 43 -2.04 -24.81 -9.13
N GLY A 44 -2.88 -24.78 -10.16
CA GLY A 44 -4.30 -25.15 -10.08
C GLY A 44 -4.72 -26.32 -10.98
N THR A 45 -4.49 -27.57 -10.57
CA THR A 45 -5.34 -28.69 -11.00
C THR A 45 -5.73 -29.56 -9.80
N THR A 46 -6.80 -29.14 -9.14
CA THR A 46 -7.67 -30.02 -8.34
C THR A 46 -9.09 -29.91 -8.90
N GLY A 47 -9.59 -31.02 -9.46
CA GLY A 47 -11.02 -31.27 -9.68
C GLY A 47 -11.61 -30.80 -11.01
N ASP A 48 -11.48 -31.58 -12.08
CA ASP A 48 -12.56 -32.48 -12.54
C ASP A 48 -12.12 -33.26 -13.78
N LYS A 49 -12.08 -34.58 -13.65
CA LYS A 49 -11.87 -35.50 -14.77
C LYS A 49 -13.20 -35.66 -15.50
N GLU A 50 -13.45 -34.85 -16.53
CA GLU A 50 -14.32 -35.28 -17.62
C GLU A 50 -13.46 -35.74 -18.80
N THR A 51 -13.43 -37.05 -18.98
CA THR A 51 -12.86 -37.74 -20.12
C THR A 51 -13.51 -37.26 -21.41
N LYS A 52 -12.76 -36.50 -22.21
CA LYS A 52 -12.97 -36.39 -23.64
C LYS A 52 -11.75 -36.95 -24.36
N GLU A 53 -11.87 -38.20 -24.80
CA GLU A 53 -10.98 -38.76 -25.81
C GLU A 53 -11.17 -37.98 -27.11
N CYS A 54 -10.14 -37.23 -27.50
CA CYS A 54 -9.85 -36.96 -28.90
C CYS A 54 -8.34 -36.88 -29.06
N SER A 55 -7.83 -37.71 -29.95
CA SER A 55 -6.42 -37.90 -30.24
C SER A 55 -5.76 -36.63 -30.77
N GLU A 56 -4.75 -36.12 -30.09
CA GLU A 56 -3.66 -35.37 -30.70
C GLU A 56 -2.41 -35.53 -29.84
N GLN A 57 -1.32 -35.93 -30.48
CA GLN A 57 -0.02 -36.15 -29.87
C GLN A 57 0.61 -34.79 -29.55
N GLU A 58 0.45 -34.31 -28.31
CA GLU A 58 1.23 -33.19 -27.81
C GLU A 58 2.20 -33.66 -26.71
N LEU A 59 3.47 -33.30 -26.90
CA LEU A 59 4.53 -33.47 -25.91
C LEU A 59 4.06 -32.91 -24.57
N THR A 60 3.88 -33.77 -23.58
CA THR A 60 3.75 -33.37 -22.17
C THR A 60 5.12 -32.86 -21.70
N GLN A 61 5.43 -31.61 -22.04
CA GLN A 61 6.56 -30.89 -21.47
C GLN A 61 6.20 -30.56 -20.03
N GLU A 62 6.79 -31.27 -19.08
CA GLU A 62 6.60 -31.05 -17.64
C GLU A 62 6.71 -29.56 -17.29
N TYR A 63 5.61 -28.99 -16.81
CA TYR A 63 5.53 -27.63 -16.33
C TYR A 63 6.18 -27.56 -14.94
N GLU A 64 7.45 -27.15 -14.88
CA GLU A 64 8.10 -26.88 -13.60
C GLU A 64 7.52 -25.57 -13.02
N CYS A 65 6.66 -25.68 -12.01
CA CYS A 65 6.16 -24.54 -11.22
C CYS A 65 7.34 -23.84 -10.54
N ARG A 66 7.31 -22.50 -10.43
CA ARG A 66 8.35 -21.76 -9.69
C ARG A 66 8.22 -22.14 -8.22
N SER A 67 9.33 -22.24 -7.48
CA SER A 67 9.22 -22.52 -6.05
C SER A 67 8.54 -21.34 -5.34
N GLU A 68 7.86 -21.61 -4.22
CA GLU A 68 7.28 -20.55 -3.37
C GLU A 68 8.31 -19.48 -2.99
N GLU A 69 9.56 -19.90 -2.75
CA GLU A 69 10.67 -19.01 -2.43
C GLU A 69 11.03 -18.09 -3.61
N ASP A 70 11.06 -18.63 -4.84
CA ASP A 70 11.31 -17.83 -6.04
C ASP A 70 10.19 -16.81 -6.28
N TYR A 71 8.93 -17.18 -6.02
CA TYR A 71 7.79 -16.28 -6.15
C TYR A 71 7.84 -15.16 -5.11
N LYS A 72 8.12 -15.51 -3.84
CA LYS A 72 8.36 -14.53 -2.77
C LYS A 72 9.47 -13.57 -3.15
N GLN A 73 10.60 -14.08 -3.65
CA GLN A 73 11.72 -13.23 -4.09
C GLN A 73 11.33 -12.31 -5.25
N LEU A 74 10.47 -12.76 -6.16
CA LEU A 74 9.95 -11.95 -7.26
C LEU A 74 9.09 -10.78 -6.76
N LEU A 75 8.23 -11.02 -5.76
CA LEU A 75 7.42 -9.98 -5.10
C LEU A 75 8.30 -8.98 -4.34
N GLU A 76 9.35 -9.43 -3.65
CA GLU A 76 10.31 -8.55 -2.97
C GLU A 76 11.06 -7.63 -3.95
N ASN A 77 11.43 -8.18 -5.12
CA ASN A 77 12.01 -7.41 -6.21
C ASN A 77 11.04 -6.36 -6.75
N GLU A 78 9.75 -6.67 -6.81
CA GLU A 78 8.69 -5.74 -7.21
C GLU A 78 8.48 -4.63 -6.17
N LEU A 79 8.51 -4.95 -4.87
CA LEU A 79 8.51 -3.94 -3.80
C LEU A 79 9.70 -2.99 -3.89
N SER A 80 10.87 -3.52 -4.26
CA SER A 80 12.09 -2.72 -4.45
C SER A 80 11.99 -1.79 -5.66
N LEU A 81 11.35 -2.26 -6.74
CA LEU A 81 11.05 -1.45 -7.92
C LEU A 81 10.08 -0.32 -7.57
N THR A 82 8.94 -0.63 -6.93
CA THR A 82 7.96 0.40 -6.55
C THR A 82 8.58 1.44 -5.61
N GLU A 83 9.42 1.04 -4.66
CA GLU A 83 10.14 1.98 -3.80
C GLU A 83 11.08 2.90 -4.59
N SER A 84 11.80 2.37 -5.58
CA SER A 84 12.68 3.17 -6.46
C SER A 84 11.86 4.17 -7.29
N CYS A 85 10.75 3.72 -7.88
CA CYS A 85 9.82 4.57 -8.62
C CYS A 85 9.23 5.69 -7.75
N LEU A 86 8.90 5.41 -6.49
CA LEU A 86 8.34 6.38 -5.55
C LEU A 86 9.40 7.37 -5.03
N LYS A 87 10.68 7.02 -5.05
CA LYS A 87 11.76 7.99 -4.77
C LYS A 87 11.87 9.04 -5.86
N GLU A 88 11.74 8.63 -7.13
CA GLU A 88 11.76 9.55 -8.28
C GLU A 88 10.46 10.35 -8.43
N ASN A 89 9.30 9.69 -8.25
CA ASN A 89 7.99 10.33 -8.30
C ASN A 89 7.11 9.87 -7.12
N PRO A 90 7.17 10.59 -5.97
CA PRO A 90 6.40 10.25 -4.78
C PRO A 90 4.87 10.32 -4.93
N LYS A 91 4.39 10.92 -6.03
CA LYS A 91 2.96 11.11 -6.34
C LYS A 91 2.48 10.19 -7.47
N SER A 92 3.30 9.22 -7.89
CA SER A 92 2.88 8.25 -8.90
C SER A 92 1.77 7.36 -8.35
N TYR A 93 0.54 7.60 -8.81
CA TYR A 93 -0.61 6.76 -8.48
C TYR A 93 -0.36 5.30 -8.87
N SER A 94 0.22 5.08 -10.06
CA SER A 94 0.46 3.74 -10.60
C SER A 94 1.45 2.94 -9.75
N ALA A 95 2.52 3.58 -9.25
CA ALA A 95 3.49 2.92 -8.38
C ALA A 95 2.89 2.57 -7.01
N TRP A 96 2.11 3.47 -6.39
CA TRP A 96 1.40 3.18 -5.14
C TRP A 96 0.39 2.05 -5.31
N HIS A 97 -0.37 2.05 -6.40
CA HIS A 97 -1.34 1.01 -6.72
C HIS A 97 -0.67 -0.35 -6.92
N GLN A 98 0.45 -0.40 -7.65
CA GLN A 98 1.24 -1.63 -7.78
C GLN A 98 1.73 -2.11 -6.42
N ARG A 99 2.20 -1.20 -5.55
CA ARG A 99 2.67 -1.57 -4.22
C ARG A 99 1.58 -2.22 -3.36
N CYS A 100 0.35 -1.69 -3.39
CA CYS A 100 -0.80 -2.36 -2.76
C CYS A 100 -0.99 -3.77 -3.31
N TRP A 101 -1.01 -3.92 -4.64
CA TRP A 101 -1.21 -5.20 -5.31
C TRP A 101 -0.16 -6.26 -4.91
N VAL A 102 1.11 -5.86 -4.77
CA VAL A 102 2.18 -6.75 -4.31
C VAL A 102 1.98 -7.13 -2.85
N MET A 103 1.66 -6.18 -1.98
CA MET A 103 1.45 -6.44 -0.55
C MET A 103 0.26 -7.37 -0.27
N GLU A 104 -0.77 -7.38 -1.13
CA GLU A 104 -1.90 -8.30 -1.00
C GLU A 104 -1.58 -9.75 -1.43
N ARG A 105 -0.50 -9.95 -2.19
CA ARG A 105 -0.06 -11.27 -2.67
C ARG A 105 1.14 -11.83 -1.93
N MET A 106 1.79 -11.01 -1.11
CA MET A 106 2.91 -11.45 -0.28
C MET A 106 2.43 -12.54 0.69
N PRO A 107 3.07 -13.73 0.74
CA PRO A 107 2.70 -14.77 1.70
C PRO A 107 2.88 -14.31 3.15
N GLU A 108 3.94 -13.54 3.42
CA GLU A 108 4.30 -13.03 4.74
C GLU A 108 4.60 -11.51 4.64
N PRO A 109 3.57 -10.65 4.60
CA PRO A 109 3.76 -9.21 4.46
C PRO A 109 4.35 -8.57 5.72
N ASP A 110 5.47 -7.88 5.58
CA ASP A 110 6.06 -7.06 6.65
C ASP A 110 5.36 -5.69 6.72
N TRP A 111 4.24 -5.64 7.43
CA TRP A 111 3.47 -4.41 7.63
C TRP A 111 4.23 -3.33 8.42
N ASN A 112 5.16 -3.72 9.31
CA ASN A 112 5.94 -2.77 10.10
C ASN A 112 6.92 -1.99 9.23
N ARG A 113 7.54 -2.67 8.25
CA ARG A 113 8.35 -2.02 7.21
C ARG A 113 7.52 -0.99 6.44
N GLU A 114 6.29 -1.33 6.06
CA GLU A 114 5.42 -0.42 5.30
C GLU A 114 4.92 0.78 6.10
N LEU A 115 4.59 0.59 7.39
CA LEU A 115 4.27 1.69 8.31
C LEU A 115 5.47 2.64 8.48
N SER A 116 6.68 2.08 8.57
CA SER A 116 7.93 2.85 8.64
C SER A 116 8.21 3.61 7.35
N LEU A 117 7.94 3.01 6.19
CA LEU A 117 8.03 3.68 4.89
C LEU A 117 7.06 4.85 4.81
N CYS A 118 5.80 4.66 5.21
CA CYS A 118 4.81 5.73 5.26
C CYS A 118 5.28 6.89 6.15
N ALA A 119 5.81 6.57 7.34
CA ALA A 119 6.32 7.58 8.26
C ALA A 119 7.46 8.40 7.64
N LYS A 120 8.40 7.74 6.94
CA LYS A 120 9.51 8.38 6.20
C LYS A 120 8.99 9.27 5.07
N CYS A 121 8.11 8.75 4.21
CA CYS A 121 7.52 9.52 3.11
C CYS A 121 6.75 10.76 3.61
N LEU A 122 5.97 10.62 4.68
CA LEU A 122 5.24 11.72 5.31
C LEU A 122 6.12 12.67 6.14
N ASN A 123 7.39 12.33 6.39
CA ASN A 123 8.36 13.29 6.94
C ASN A 123 9.02 14.10 5.81
N LEU A 124 9.10 13.56 4.59
CA LEU A 124 9.62 14.25 3.41
C LEU A 124 8.57 15.17 2.77
N ASP A 125 7.34 14.67 2.59
CA ASP A 125 6.19 15.43 2.13
C ASP A 125 4.96 15.03 2.95
N GLU A 126 4.73 15.80 4.01
CA GLU A 126 3.63 15.61 4.95
C GLU A 126 2.23 15.86 4.33
N ARG A 127 2.16 16.46 3.13
CA ARG A 127 0.93 16.73 2.38
C ARG A 127 0.69 15.70 1.27
N ASN A 128 1.58 14.70 1.12
CA ASN A 128 1.43 13.66 0.12
C ASN A 128 0.21 12.78 0.42
N PHE A 129 -0.91 13.09 -0.24
CA PHE A 129 -2.16 12.36 -0.03
C PHE A 129 -2.09 10.90 -0.47
N HIS A 130 -1.27 10.57 -1.48
CA HIS A 130 -1.08 9.18 -1.90
C HIS A 130 -0.43 8.35 -0.79
N CYS A 131 0.55 8.91 -0.07
CA CYS A 131 1.16 8.25 1.08
C CYS A 131 0.18 8.12 2.25
N TRP A 132 -0.68 9.13 2.48
CA TRP A 132 -1.76 9.02 3.47
C TRP A 132 -2.78 7.94 3.11
N ASP A 133 -3.14 7.82 1.84
CA ASP A 133 -4.03 6.79 1.32
C ASP A 133 -3.41 5.39 1.46
N TYR A 134 -2.13 5.26 1.10
CA TYR A 134 -1.40 4.01 1.29
C TYR A 134 -1.28 3.64 2.77
N ARG A 135 -1.03 4.61 3.66
CA ARG A 135 -1.04 4.36 5.12
C ARG A 135 -2.39 3.82 5.59
N LYS A 136 -3.53 4.35 5.12
CA LYS A 136 -4.86 3.81 5.45
C LYS A 136 -4.98 2.34 5.05
N PHE A 137 -4.51 1.99 3.86
CA PHE A 137 -4.49 0.61 3.38
C PHE A 137 -3.64 -0.29 4.29
N VAL A 138 -2.40 0.10 4.58
CA VAL A 138 -1.47 -0.65 5.45
C VAL A 138 -2.04 -0.84 6.85
N VAL A 139 -2.53 0.23 7.49
CA VAL A 139 -3.16 0.20 8.82
C VAL A 139 -4.33 -0.78 8.85
N GLY A 140 -5.20 -0.73 7.83
CA GLY A 140 -6.35 -1.62 7.72
C GLY A 140 -5.96 -3.10 7.58
N LYS A 141 -4.93 -3.40 6.78
CA LYS A 141 -4.43 -4.77 6.59
C LYS A 141 -3.65 -5.30 7.80
N ALA A 142 -2.89 -4.44 8.47
CA ALA A 142 -2.08 -4.77 9.63
C ALA A 142 -2.88 -4.86 10.94
N GLY A 143 -4.13 -4.40 10.96
CA GLY A 143 -4.97 -4.43 12.15
C GLY A 143 -4.52 -3.44 13.23
N ILE A 144 -3.87 -2.34 12.85
CA ILE A 144 -3.44 -1.29 13.80
C ILE A 144 -4.66 -0.63 14.42
N SER A 145 -4.62 -0.41 15.73
CA SER A 145 -5.76 0.16 16.45
C SER A 145 -5.96 1.64 16.12
N ASP A 146 -7.22 2.11 16.20
CA ASP A 146 -7.52 3.54 16.04
C ASP A 146 -6.80 4.41 17.08
N ARG A 147 -6.51 3.86 18.28
CA ARG A 147 -5.73 4.56 19.32
C ARG A 147 -4.30 4.83 18.86
N GLU A 148 -3.64 3.84 18.25
CA GLU A 148 -2.28 4.02 17.76
C GLU A 148 -2.22 5.03 16.60
N GLU A 149 -3.17 4.99 15.68
CA GLU A 149 -3.24 5.96 14.59
C GLU A 149 -3.65 7.37 15.06
N PHE A 150 -4.43 7.46 16.14
CA PHE A 150 -4.66 8.72 16.83
C PHE A 150 -3.33 9.29 17.36
N GLU A 151 -2.48 8.51 18.00
CA GLU A 151 -1.16 9.00 18.45
C GLU A 151 -0.22 9.36 17.30
N PHE A 152 -0.24 8.57 16.20
CA PHE A 152 0.51 8.91 15.00
C PHE A 152 0.10 10.28 14.44
N SER A 153 -1.22 10.51 14.29
CA SER A 153 -1.72 11.80 13.81
C SER A 153 -1.49 12.94 14.82
N SER A 154 -1.44 12.66 16.13
CA SER A 154 -1.07 13.65 17.16
C SER A 154 0.34 14.16 16.88
N THR A 155 1.27 13.23 16.66
CA THR A 155 2.68 13.54 16.38
C THR A 155 2.81 14.38 15.10
N LYS A 156 2.07 14.05 14.04
CA LYS A 156 2.10 14.81 12.78
C LYS A 156 1.53 16.22 12.92
N ILE A 157 0.44 16.39 13.67
CA ILE A 157 -0.14 17.70 13.97
C ILE A 157 0.81 18.54 14.83
N LEU A 158 1.46 17.95 15.83
CA LEU A 158 2.41 18.68 16.67
C LEU A 158 3.64 19.15 15.88
N ASN A 159 4.08 18.37 14.89
CA ASN A 159 5.19 18.74 14.00
C ASN A 159 4.79 19.84 13.00
N ASN A 160 3.56 19.80 12.47
CA ASN A 160 2.99 20.90 11.70
C ASN A 160 1.49 21.05 11.95
N PHE A 161 1.15 22.05 12.78
CA PHE A 161 -0.21 22.31 13.18
C PHE A 161 -1.13 22.72 12.01
N SER A 162 -0.58 23.33 10.94
CA SER A 162 -1.35 23.78 9.78
C SER A 162 -1.52 22.71 8.69
N ASN A 163 -1.08 21.47 8.93
CA ASN A 163 -1.20 20.39 7.96
C ASN A 163 -2.65 19.85 7.88
N TYR A 164 -3.37 20.24 6.82
CA TYR A 164 -4.73 19.76 6.56
C TYR A 164 -4.83 18.23 6.47
N SER A 165 -3.89 17.56 5.80
CA SER A 165 -3.93 16.10 5.63
C SER A 165 -3.90 15.36 6.96
N SER A 166 -3.12 15.85 7.93
CA SER A 166 -3.03 15.26 9.28
C SER A 166 -4.35 15.42 10.06
N TRP A 167 -4.97 16.60 9.97
CA TRP A 167 -6.28 16.86 10.58
C TRP A 167 -7.40 16.07 9.93
N HIS A 168 -7.42 16.01 8.60
CA HIS A 168 -8.38 15.21 7.85
C HIS A 168 -8.24 13.72 8.21
N TYR A 169 -7.01 13.21 8.32
CA TYR A 169 -6.78 11.84 8.76
C TYR A 169 -7.30 11.61 10.18
N ARG A 170 -7.03 12.53 11.11
CA ARG A 170 -7.52 12.46 12.50
C ARG A 170 -9.04 12.48 12.60
N SER A 171 -9.73 13.32 11.82
CA SER A 171 -11.19 13.40 11.87
C SER A 171 -11.84 12.08 11.48
N ARG A 172 -11.28 11.37 10.50
CA ARG A 172 -11.74 10.02 10.11
C ARG A 172 -11.52 8.99 11.22
N ILE A 173 -10.39 9.04 11.93
CA ILE A 173 -10.12 8.15 13.07
C ILE A 173 -11.14 8.41 14.19
N LEU A 174 -11.36 9.67 14.55
CA LEU A 174 -12.33 10.06 15.57
C LEU A 174 -13.75 9.56 15.25
N SER A 175 -14.19 9.70 13.99
CA SER A 175 -15.49 9.16 13.55
C SER A 175 -15.60 7.64 13.71
N ARG A 176 -14.50 6.89 13.58
CA ARG A 176 -14.50 5.43 13.82
C ARG A 176 -14.53 5.10 15.31
N MET A 177 -13.76 5.83 16.12
CA MET A 177 -13.66 5.60 17.57
C MET A 177 -14.96 5.89 18.31
N PHE A 178 -15.66 6.97 17.95
CA PHE A 178 -16.82 7.48 18.70
C PHE A 178 -18.15 7.41 17.91
N GLY A 179 -18.08 6.85 16.70
CA GLY A 179 -19.19 6.81 15.76
C GLY A 179 -19.56 8.20 15.20
N SER A 180 -20.40 8.20 14.17
CA SER A 180 -21.22 9.38 13.82
C SER A 180 -22.35 9.50 14.85
N THR A 181 -22.04 9.55 16.15
CA THR A 181 -22.99 10.05 17.12
C THR A 181 -23.43 11.41 16.58
N GLY A 182 -24.73 11.57 16.33
CA GLY A 182 -25.26 12.74 15.66
C GLY A 182 -24.61 13.99 16.23
N LEU A 183 -24.26 14.92 15.35
CA LEU A 183 -23.86 16.27 15.71
C LEU A 183 -25.02 16.94 16.47
N GLU A 184 -25.34 16.50 17.68
CA GLU A 184 -25.66 17.45 18.73
C GLU A 184 -24.40 18.28 18.81
N GLU A 185 -24.50 19.51 18.30
CA GLU A 185 -23.46 20.53 18.39
C GLU A 185 -22.76 20.36 19.73
N ILE A 186 -21.51 19.88 19.75
CA ILE A 186 -20.70 19.94 20.95
C ILE A 186 -20.59 21.44 21.20
N PRO A 187 -21.26 22.00 22.23
CA PRO A 187 -21.23 23.43 22.43
C PRO A 187 -19.77 23.79 22.61
N ILE A 188 -19.32 24.85 21.93
CA ILE A 188 -18.04 25.46 22.27
C ILE A 188 -18.19 25.88 23.74
N LEU A 189 -17.67 25.07 24.67
CA LEU A 189 -17.63 25.38 26.09
C LEU A 189 -16.58 26.48 26.29
N ASP A 190 -16.98 27.69 25.95
CA ASP A 190 -16.25 28.94 26.13
C ASP A 190 -15.93 29.21 27.61
N GLU A 191 -16.59 28.51 28.53
CA GLU A 191 -16.39 28.63 29.97
C GLU A 191 -14.97 28.20 30.41
N VAL A 192 -14.36 27.20 29.77
CA VAL A 192 -13.00 26.75 30.13
C VAL A 192 -11.92 27.73 29.66
N TYR A 193 -12.18 28.51 28.59
CA TYR A 193 -11.26 29.57 28.16
C TYR A 193 -11.30 30.80 29.06
N ARG A 194 -12.43 31.05 29.74
CA ARG A 194 -12.55 32.19 30.67
C ARG A 194 -11.83 31.96 32.01
N GLU A 195 -11.68 30.72 32.46
CA GLU A 195 -10.95 30.43 33.70
C GLU A 195 -9.42 30.60 33.56
N GLY A 196 -8.89 30.51 32.33
CA GLY A 196 -7.48 30.77 32.03
C GLY A 196 -7.05 32.25 32.13
N GLU A 197 -8.00 33.20 32.11
CA GLU A 197 -7.71 34.63 32.31
C GLU A 197 -7.74 35.05 33.80
N SER A 198 -8.26 34.22 34.71
CA SER A 198 -8.31 34.51 36.14
C SER A 198 -6.93 34.44 36.82
N PHE A 199 -5.98 33.69 36.25
CA PHE A 199 -4.62 33.55 36.80
C PHE A 199 -3.69 34.75 36.51
N ARG A 200 -4.13 35.74 35.72
CA ARG A 200 -3.34 36.97 35.49
C ARG A 200 -3.58 38.08 36.53
N ASN A 201 -4.51 37.92 37.46
CA ASN A 201 -4.83 38.94 38.47
C ASN A 201 -4.26 38.69 39.88
N TYR A 202 -3.31 37.75 40.04
CA TYR A 202 -2.61 37.49 41.31
C TYR A 202 -1.09 37.68 41.24
N LEU A 203 -0.61 38.61 40.40
CA LEU A 203 0.75 39.13 40.45
C LEU A 203 0.74 40.66 40.27
N ILE A 204 0.29 41.35 41.31
CA ILE A 204 0.79 42.67 41.72
C ILE A 204 1.18 42.56 43.18
#